data_AF-A0AAN8QSD0-F1
#
_entry.id   AF-A0AAN8QSD0-F1
#
_cell.length_a   1.000
_cell.length_b   1.000
_cell.length_c   1.000
_cell.angle_alpha   90.00
_cell.angle_beta   90.00
_cell.angle_gamma   90.00
#
_symmetry.space_group_name_H-M   'P 1'
#
loop_
_entity.id
_entity.type
_entity.pdbx_description
1 polymer ?
#
loop_
_entity_poly.entity_id
_entity_poly.type
_entity_poly.pdbx_seq_one_letter_code
_entity_poly.pdbx_strand_id
1 'polypeptide(L)'
;MLQTNNYSLVLLVQLGLLTYDLFVNSFSELLRAAPVIQLVLFIIQDIAILFNVIIILLMMFNTYVFQVGLVALLLERFKSLLMLSALYLTLSISFHCWIVNLRWLESDRFIWTDGLQVLFVFQRVAAVLFYYLYKRTAECLGDPRLYRDSVWLRDAFARARQ
;
A
#
# COMPACT_ATOMS: atom_id res chain seq x y z
N MET A 1 -2.64 -28.06 5.83
CA MET A 1 -3.22 -27.27 6.93
C MET A 1 -2.18 -26.26 7.43
N LEU A 2 -1.77 -25.33 6.56
CA LEU A 2 -0.59 -24.46 6.75
C LEU A 2 -0.93 -23.06 7.32
N GLN A 3 -2.18 -22.75 7.66
CA GLN A 3 -2.75 -21.52 7.09
C GLN A 3 -3.66 -20.66 7.98
N THR A 4 -3.36 -20.51 9.28
CA THR A 4 -3.96 -19.42 10.10
C THR A 4 -2.89 -18.65 10.85
N ASN A 5 -1.97 -19.34 11.53
CA ASN A 5 -0.89 -18.66 12.27
C ASN A 5 0.07 -17.90 11.34
N ASN A 6 0.45 -18.50 10.21
CA ASN A 6 1.32 -17.84 9.21
C ASN A 6 0.63 -16.64 8.56
N TYR A 7 -0.67 -16.76 8.27
CA TYR A 7 -1.45 -15.65 7.71
C TYR A 7 -1.61 -14.51 8.73
N SER A 8 -1.85 -14.84 10.00
CA SER A 8 -1.92 -13.86 11.09
C SER A 8 -0.60 -13.08 11.25
N LEU A 9 0.55 -13.75 11.09
CA LEU A 9 1.85 -13.08 11.12
C LEU A 9 2.03 -12.13 9.93
N VAL A 10 1.66 -12.56 8.72
CA VAL A 10 1.71 -11.69 7.53
C VAL A 10 0.82 -10.46 7.72
N LEU A 11 -0.40 -10.64 8.23
CA LEU A 11 -1.33 -9.55 8.49
C LEU A 11 -0.82 -8.61 9.58
N LEU A 12 -0.15 -9.13 10.62
CA LEU A 12 0.50 -8.32 11.64
C LEU A 12 1.62 -7.46 11.05
N VAL A 13 2.45 -8.03 10.17
CA VAL A 13 3.49 -7.26 9.47
C VAL A 13 2.88 -6.17 8.61
N GLN A 14 1.85 -6.49 7.82
CA GLN A 14 1.14 -5.51 6.99
C GLN A 14 0.54 -4.36 7.83
N LEU A 15 -0.10 -4.70 8.96
CA LEU A 15 -0.67 -3.71 9.87
C LEU A 15 0.43 -2.84 10.50
N GLY A 16 1.57 -3.43 10.87
CA GLY A 16 2.73 -2.70 11.37
C GLY A 16 3.27 -1.69 10.35
N LEU A 17 3.41 -2.10 9.08
CA LEU A 17 3.84 -1.22 7.99
C LEU A 17 2.84 -0.08 7.73
N LEU A 18 1.53 -0.38 7.74
CA LEU A 18 0.48 0.66 7.61
C LEU A 18 0.46 1.62 8.79
N THR A 19 0.69 1.11 10.01
CA THR A 19 0.76 1.94 11.22
C THR A 19 1.96 2.87 11.16
N TYR A 20 3.11 2.38 10.67
CA TYR A 20 4.28 3.21 10.44
C TYR A 20 4.00 4.30 9.40
N ASP A 21 3.38 3.96 8.27
CA ASP A 21 3.00 4.94 7.25
C ASP A 21 2.06 6.03 7.80
N LEU A 22 1.04 5.64 8.56
CA LEU A 22 0.14 6.57 9.24
C LEU A 22 0.88 7.47 10.24
N PHE A 23 1.82 6.90 10.98
CA PHE A 23 2.66 7.63 11.93
C PHE A 23 3.49 8.70 11.21
N VAL A 24 4.22 8.35 10.14
CA VAL A 24 5.03 9.33 9.41
C VAL A 24 4.14 10.41 8.78
N ASN A 25 2.99 10.04 8.22
CA ASN A 25 2.01 11.00 7.70
C ASN A 25 1.49 11.97 8.79
N SER A 26 1.34 11.51 10.02
CA SER A 26 0.80 12.33 11.10
C SER A 26 1.87 13.21 11.76
N PHE A 27 3.09 12.69 11.92
CA PHE A 27 4.08 13.28 12.81
C PHE A 27 5.37 13.79 12.14
N SER A 28 5.62 13.49 10.87
CA SER A 28 6.86 13.92 10.18
C SER A 28 7.08 15.44 10.21
N GLU A 29 6.01 16.23 10.24
CA GLU A 29 6.08 17.69 10.28
C GLU A 29 6.63 18.24 11.61
N LEU A 30 6.52 17.49 12.71
CA LEU A 30 7.11 17.88 14.00
C LEU A 30 8.65 17.87 13.94
N LEU A 31 9.22 17.14 12.99
CA LEU A 31 10.67 16.99 12.79
C LEU A 31 11.20 17.93 11.70
N ARG A 32 10.45 18.99 11.32
CA ARG A 32 10.85 19.94 10.28
C ARG A 32 12.22 20.58 10.48
N ALA A 33 12.64 20.77 11.74
CA ALA A 33 13.93 21.36 12.09
C ALA A 33 15.12 20.41 11.89
N ALA A 34 14.86 19.12 11.68
CA ALA A 34 15.86 18.08 11.48
C ALA A 34 15.66 17.42 10.11
N PRO A 35 16.04 18.09 9.00
CA PRO A 35 15.74 17.65 7.63
C PRO A 35 16.32 16.26 7.31
N VAL A 36 17.47 15.90 7.91
CA VAL A 36 18.08 14.58 7.75
C VAL A 36 17.22 13.48 8.38
N ILE A 37 16.69 13.71 9.58
CA ILE A 37 15.82 12.74 10.26
C ILE A 37 14.51 12.60 9.47
N GLN A 38 13.94 13.72 9.02
CA GLN A 38 12.74 13.74 8.20
C GLN A 38 12.93 12.97 6.89
N LEU A 39 14.07 13.13 6.21
CA LEU A 39 14.43 12.38 5.01
C LEU A 39 14.48 10.87 5.27
N VAL A 40 15.11 10.44 6.37
CA VAL A 40 15.20 9.01 6.72
C VAL A 40 13.80 8.42 6.95
N LEU A 41 12.92 9.14 7.66
CA LEU A 41 11.53 8.69 7.86
C LEU A 41 10.79 8.52 6.54
N PHE A 42 10.93 9.46 5.61
CA PHE A 42 10.31 9.38 4.29
C PHE A 42 10.82 8.21 3.46
N ILE A 43 12.14 7.94 3.48
CA ILE A 43 12.70 6.78 2.78
C ILE A 43 12.14 5.48 3.36
N ILE A 44 12.10 5.34 4.69
CA ILE A 44 11.55 4.14 5.33
C ILE A 44 10.05 4.01 5.02
N GLN A 45 9.32 5.13 4.97
CA GLN A 45 7.90 5.15 4.63
C GLN A 45 7.65 4.66 3.20
N ASP A 46 8.38 5.20 2.21
CA ASP A 46 8.23 4.80 0.82
C ASP A 46 8.57 3.32 0.62
N ILE A 47 9.59 2.82 1.32
CA ILE A 47 9.92 1.40 1.38
C ILE A 47 8.78 0.60 2.01
N ALA A 48 8.20 1.05 3.13
CA ALA A 48 7.09 0.36 3.80
C ALA A 48 5.85 0.26 2.90
N ILE A 49 5.51 1.33 2.16
CA ILE A 49 4.42 1.32 1.17
C ILE A 49 4.72 0.28 0.08
N LEU A 50 5.94 0.29 -0.46
CA LEU A 50 6.36 -0.68 -1.49
C LEU A 50 6.28 -2.13 -0.98
N PHE A 51 6.77 -2.40 0.23
CA PHE A 51 6.68 -3.73 0.84
C PHE A 51 5.24 -4.17 1.06
N ASN A 52 4.35 -3.27 1.50
CA ASN A 52 2.93 -3.58 1.62
C ASN A 52 2.33 -4.04 0.28
N VAL A 53 2.67 -3.40 -0.83
CA VAL A 53 2.25 -3.81 -2.19
C VAL A 53 2.84 -5.17 -2.56
N ILE A 54 4.14 -5.37 -2.32
CA ILE A 54 4.82 -6.65 -2.60
C ILE A 54 4.17 -7.80 -1.83
N ILE A 55 3.87 -7.61 -0.55
CA ILE A 55 3.24 -8.66 0.27
C ILE A 55 1.86 -9.03 -0.31
N ILE A 56 1.04 -8.05 -0.72
CA ILE A 56 -0.25 -8.34 -1.36
C ILE A 56 -0.07 -9.12 -2.67
N LEU A 57 0.90 -8.73 -3.49
CA LEU A 57 1.20 -9.46 -4.73
C LEU A 57 1.64 -10.90 -4.45
N LEU A 58 2.51 -11.11 -3.46
CA LEU A 58 2.94 -12.45 -3.04
C LEU A 58 1.77 -13.29 -2.50
N MET A 59 0.89 -12.68 -1.71
CA MET A 59 -0.32 -13.36 -1.21
C MET A 59 -1.26 -13.74 -2.36
N MET A 60 -1.40 -12.86 -3.36
CA MET A 60 -2.16 -13.10 -4.58
C MET A 60 -1.56 -14.26 -5.40
N PHE A 61 -0.24 -14.29 -5.60
CA PHE A 61 0.46 -15.38 -6.32
C PHE A 61 0.36 -16.73 -5.61
N ASN A 62 0.28 -16.73 -4.27
CA ASN A 62 0.09 -17.95 -3.49
C ASN A 62 -1.36 -18.49 -3.53
N THR A 63 -2.32 -17.79 -4.16
CA THR A 63 -3.69 -18.30 -4.29
C THR A 63 -3.78 -19.39 -5.36
N TYR A 64 -4.69 -20.35 -5.14
CA TYR A 64 -4.91 -21.44 -6.10
C TYR A 64 -5.43 -20.91 -7.45
N VAL A 65 -6.25 -19.84 -7.42
CA VAL A 65 -6.78 -19.15 -8.61
C VAL A 65 -5.66 -18.66 -9.54
N PHE A 66 -4.57 -18.16 -8.97
CA PHE A 66 -3.42 -17.72 -9.74
C PHE A 66 -2.64 -18.92 -10.32
N GLN A 67 -2.45 -19.98 -9.52
CA GLN A 67 -1.73 -21.20 -9.92
C GLN A 67 -2.37 -21.94 -11.09
N VAL A 68 -3.69 -21.88 -11.21
CA VAL A 68 -4.45 -22.52 -12.29
C VAL A 68 -4.66 -21.64 -13.52
N GLY A 69 -4.01 -20.46 -13.59
CA GLY A 69 -3.97 -19.63 -14.79
C GLY A 69 -5.08 -18.57 -14.90
N LEU A 70 -5.96 -18.40 -13.91
CA LEU A 70 -6.95 -17.31 -13.87
C LEU A 70 -6.35 -15.98 -13.37
N VAL A 71 -5.14 -15.66 -13.85
CA VAL A 71 -4.39 -14.46 -13.47
C VAL A 71 -5.15 -13.19 -13.85
N ALA A 72 -5.74 -13.16 -15.05
CA ALA A 72 -6.48 -12.00 -15.55
C ALA A 72 -7.68 -11.65 -14.66
N LEU A 73 -8.44 -12.65 -14.22
CA LEU A 73 -9.60 -12.46 -13.32
C LEU A 73 -9.16 -11.86 -11.97
N LEU A 74 -8.04 -12.34 -11.43
CA LEU A 74 -7.53 -11.90 -10.14
C LEU A 74 -6.95 -10.48 -10.23
N LEU A 75 -6.21 -10.19 -11.31
CA LEU A 75 -5.70 -8.84 -11.60
C LEU A 75 -6.83 -7.85 -11.83
N GLU A 76 -7.90 -8.22 -12.54
CA GLU A 76 -9.06 -7.36 -12.74
C GLU A 76 -9.76 -7.05 -11.41
N ARG A 77 -9.88 -8.05 -10.54
CA ARG A 77 -10.48 -7.90 -9.21
C ARG A 77 -9.68 -6.97 -8.29
N PHE A 78 -8.35 -7.02 -8.34
CA PHE A 78 -7.47 -6.22 -7.47
C PHE A 78 -6.85 -4.99 -8.18
N LYS A 79 -7.23 -4.74 -9.44
CA LYS A 79 -6.73 -3.63 -10.26
C LYS A 79 -6.83 -2.29 -9.55
N SER A 80 -7.96 -2.02 -8.89
CA SER A 80 -8.18 -0.77 -8.17
C SER A 80 -7.19 -0.57 -7.03
N LEU A 81 -6.84 -1.62 -6.27
CA LEU A 81 -5.83 -1.51 -5.22
C LEU A 81 -4.45 -1.24 -5.83
N LEU A 82 -4.07 -1.96 -6.89
CA LEU A 82 -2.75 -1.79 -7.52
C LEU A 82 -2.57 -0.38 -8.10
N MET A 83 -3.59 0.13 -8.80
CA MET A 83 -3.58 1.50 -9.32
C MET A 83 -3.50 2.53 -8.20
N LEU A 84 -4.30 2.37 -7.15
CA LEU A 84 -4.29 3.30 -6.03
C LEU A 84 -2.96 3.26 -5.27
N SER A 85 -2.36 2.08 -5.13
CA SER A 85 -1.06 1.92 -4.48
C SER A 85 0.05 2.61 -5.28
N ALA A 86 0.04 2.46 -6.61
CA ALA A 86 0.99 3.15 -7.48
C ALA A 86 0.80 4.66 -7.41
N LEU A 87 -0.45 5.15 -7.49
CA LEU A 87 -0.79 6.56 -7.35
C LEU A 87 -0.31 7.11 -6.00
N TYR A 88 -0.61 6.41 -4.91
CA TYR A 88 -0.25 6.84 -3.56
C TYR A 88 1.27 6.91 -3.38
N LEU A 89 2.01 5.89 -3.83
CA LEU A 89 3.47 5.88 -3.77
C LEU A 89 4.08 7.02 -4.60
N THR A 90 3.57 7.28 -5.81
CA THR A 90 4.03 8.41 -6.63
C THR A 90 3.76 9.75 -5.97
N LEU A 91 2.57 9.96 -5.39
CA LEU A 91 2.25 11.18 -4.65
C LEU A 91 3.14 11.34 -3.40
N SER A 92 3.39 10.25 -2.67
CA SER A 92 4.27 10.19 -1.50
C SER A 92 5.69 10.64 -1.85
N ILE A 93 6.33 9.97 -2.81
CA ILE A 93 7.70 10.30 -3.26
C ILE A 93 7.76 11.74 -3.78
N SER A 94 6.78 12.17 -4.58
CA SER A 94 6.74 13.54 -5.12
C SER A 94 6.69 14.58 -3.99
N PHE A 95 5.85 14.33 -2.98
CA PHE A 95 5.73 15.19 -1.81
C PHE A 95 7.03 15.21 -1.00
N HIS A 96 7.62 14.05 -0.74
CA HIS A 96 8.89 13.91 -0.01
C HIS A 96 10.04 14.63 -0.70
N CYS A 97 10.21 14.43 -2.01
CA CYS A 97 11.24 15.12 -2.78
C CYS A 97 11.07 16.64 -2.72
N TRP A 98 9.84 17.14 -2.90
CA TRP A 98 9.58 18.57 -2.89
C TRP A 98 9.83 19.19 -1.51
N ILE A 99 9.27 18.61 -0.45
CA ILE A 99 9.38 19.17 0.90
C ILE A 99 10.82 19.17 1.41
N VAL A 100 11.58 18.09 1.15
CA VAL A 100 12.98 18.00 1.55
C VAL A 100 13.84 18.96 0.75
N ASN A 101 13.59 19.12 -0.56
CA ASN A 101 14.31 20.08 -1.39
C ASN A 101 14.20 21.52 -0.86
N LEU A 102 13.00 21.92 -0.42
CA LEU A 102 12.78 23.24 0.18
C LEU A 102 13.51 23.42 1.53
N ARG A 103 13.56 22.36 2.35
CA ARG A 103 14.06 22.43 3.74
C ARG A 103 15.55 22.13 3.88
N TRP A 104 16.22 21.67 2.81
CA TRP A 104 17.60 21.20 2.87
C TRP A 104 18.60 22.29 3.27
N LEU A 105 18.39 23.52 2.81
CA LEU A 105 19.30 24.65 3.06
C LEU A 105 18.77 25.64 4.11
N GLU A 106 17.45 25.83 4.21
CA GLU A 106 16.82 26.79 5.14
C GLU A 106 15.76 26.10 6.01
N SER A 107 16.19 25.22 6.92
CA SER A 107 15.28 24.39 7.73
C SER A 107 14.40 25.17 8.73
N ASP A 108 14.75 26.42 9.03
CA ASP A 108 14.06 27.24 10.03
C ASP A 108 12.93 28.11 9.45
N ARG A 109 12.86 28.26 8.11
CA ARG A 109 11.76 29.00 7.49
C ARG A 109 10.56 28.10 7.26
N PHE A 110 9.40 28.59 7.69
CA PHE A 110 8.12 27.97 7.36
C PHE A 110 7.77 28.29 5.90
N ILE A 111 8.13 27.39 4.98
CA ILE A 111 7.89 27.53 3.54
C ILE A 111 6.84 26.49 3.12
N TRP A 112 5.61 26.96 2.90
CA TRP A 112 4.53 26.18 2.28
C TRP A 112 4.03 26.95 1.06
N THR A 113 4.26 26.40 -0.13
CA THR A 113 3.75 26.95 -1.38
C THR A 113 2.36 26.40 -1.66
N ASP A 114 1.54 27.14 -2.41
CA ASP A 114 0.18 26.71 -2.78
C ASP A 114 0.19 25.33 -3.47
N GLY A 115 1.15 25.10 -4.37
CA GLY A 115 1.32 23.81 -5.05
C GLY A 115 1.67 22.66 -4.09
N LEU A 116 2.53 22.91 -3.11
CA LEU A 116 2.90 21.93 -2.10
C LEU A 116 1.71 21.59 -1.18
N GLN A 117 0.90 22.58 -0.81
CA GLN A 117 -0.32 22.36 -0.04
C GLN A 117 -1.34 21.52 -0.81
N VAL A 118 -1.53 21.80 -2.10
CA VAL A 118 -2.40 20.99 -2.97
C VAL A 118 -1.91 19.55 -3.03
N LEU A 119 -0.61 19.34 -3.28
CA LEU A 119 -0.01 18.01 -3.31
C LEU A 119 -0.16 17.28 -1.96
N PHE A 120 0.04 17.97 -0.85
CA PHE A 120 -0.18 17.44 0.49
C PHE A 120 -1.62 16.96 0.68
N VAL A 121 -2.61 17.76 0.31
CA VAL A 121 -4.03 17.36 0.43
C VAL A 121 -4.33 16.14 -0.43
N PHE A 122 -3.89 16.11 -1.69
CA PHE A 122 -4.09 14.95 -2.57
C PHE A 122 -3.40 13.70 -2.03
N GLN A 123 -2.17 13.81 -1.54
CA GLN A 123 -1.44 12.70 -0.95
C GLN A 123 -2.18 12.15 0.29
N ARG A 124 -2.71 13.03 1.15
CA ARG A 124 -3.45 12.64 2.36
C ARG A 124 -4.78 11.95 2.04
N VAL A 125 -5.52 12.46 1.05
CA VAL A 125 -6.76 11.82 0.57
C VAL A 125 -6.46 10.45 -0.03
N ALA A 126 -5.41 10.35 -0.85
CA ALA A 126 -4.97 9.08 -1.42
C ALA A 126 -4.55 8.07 -0.33
N ALA A 127 -3.89 8.53 0.75
CA ALA A 127 -3.51 7.70 1.89
C ALA A 127 -4.72 7.02 2.55
N VAL A 128 -5.77 7.80 2.83
CA VAL A 128 -7.01 7.28 3.46
C VAL A 128 -7.66 6.21 2.58
N LEU A 129 -7.77 6.47 1.28
CA LEU A 129 -8.31 5.50 0.32
C LEU A 129 -7.43 4.25 0.24
N PHE A 130 -6.09 4.43 0.24
CA PHE A 130 -5.12 3.36 0.20
C PHE A 130 -5.28 2.45 1.43
N TYR A 131 -5.35 3.00 2.64
CA TYR A 131 -5.54 2.22 3.87
C TYR A 131 -6.85 1.41 3.84
N TYR A 132 -7.93 2.03 3.39
CA TYR A 132 -9.23 1.37 3.30
C TYR A 132 -9.20 0.20 2.30
N LEU A 133 -8.76 0.43 1.07
CA LEU A 133 -8.70 -0.61 0.04
C LEU A 133 -7.67 -1.69 0.37
N TYR A 134 -6.55 -1.31 0.98
CA TYR A 134 -5.53 -2.25 1.40
C TYR A 134 -6.07 -3.21 2.45
N LYS A 135 -6.66 -2.68 3.53
CA LYS A 135 -7.27 -3.50 4.59
C LYS A 135 -8.33 -4.45 4.02
N ARG A 136 -9.24 -3.92 3.20
CA ARG A 136 -10.30 -4.72 2.56
C ARG A 136 -9.73 -5.84 1.69
N THR A 137 -8.63 -5.58 0.99
CA THR A 137 -7.99 -6.57 0.12
C THR A 137 -7.24 -7.62 0.94
N ALA A 138 -6.53 -7.20 1.99
CA ALA A 138 -5.87 -8.12 2.91
C ALA A 138 -6.88 -9.11 3.50
N GLU A 139 -7.99 -8.62 4.07
CA GLU A 139 -9.08 -9.46 4.60
C GLU A 139 -9.67 -10.38 3.52
N CYS A 140 -9.90 -9.88 2.31
CA CYS A 140 -10.40 -10.69 1.19
C CYS A 140 -9.42 -11.82 0.82
N LEU A 141 -8.11 -11.55 0.81
CA LEU A 141 -7.06 -12.55 0.57
C LEU A 141 -6.89 -13.52 1.73
N GLY A 142 -7.49 -13.26 2.90
CA GLY A 142 -7.54 -14.18 4.02
C GLY A 142 -8.62 -15.26 3.91
N ASP A 143 -9.54 -15.15 2.95
CA ASP A 143 -10.62 -16.12 2.80
C ASP A 143 -10.03 -17.49 2.35
N PRO A 144 -10.19 -18.57 3.15
CA PRO A 144 -9.71 -19.91 2.80
C PRO A 144 -10.26 -20.44 1.48
N ARG A 145 -11.40 -19.92 0.99
CA ARG A 145 -12.02 -20.31 -0.29
C ARG A 145 -11.15 -19.99 -1.50
N LEU A 146 -10.23 -19.04 -1.41
CA LEU A 146 -9.27 -18.71 -2.48
C LEU A 146 -8.13 -19.72 -2.62
N TYR A 147 -7.91 -20.55 -1.61
CA TYR A 147 -6.81 -21.53 -1.53
C TYR A 147 -7.27 -22.98 -1.68
N ARG A 148 -8.58 -23.23 -1.85
CA ARG A 148 -9.16 -24.56 -2.05
C ARG A 148 -10.02 -24.60 -3.29
N ASP A 149 -10.07 -25.76 -3.94
CA ASP A 149 -11.04 -26.01 -5.01
C ASP A 149 -12.46 -25.87 -4.45
N SER A 150 -13.21 -24.90 -4.96
CA SER A 150 -14.54 -24.52 -4.47
C SER A 150 -15.52 -24.41 -5.63
N VAL A 151 -16.81 -24.57 -5.34
CA VAL A 151 -17.88 -24.54 -6.36
C VAL A 151 -17.84 -23.23 -7.17
N TRP A 152 -17.63 -22.09 -6.50
CA TRP A 152 -17.46 -20.79 -7.16
C TRP A 152 -16.32 -20.79 -8.18
N LEU A 153 -15.20 -21.44 -7.84
CA LEU A 153 -14.04 -21.50 -8.72
C LEU A 153 -14.35 -22.33 -9.97
N ARG A 154 -15.01 -23.49 -9.78
CA ARG A 154 -15.46 -24.36 -10.88
C ARG A 154 -16.42 -23.63 -11.83
N ASP A 155 -17.32 -22.81 -11.30
CA ASP A 155 -18.21 -21.98 -12.12
C ASP A 155 -17.47 -20.84 -12.83
N ALA A 156 -16.44 -20.26 -12.22
CA ALA A 156 -15.58 -19.26 -12.87
C ALA A 156 -14.76 -19.89 -14.01
N PHE A 157 -14.25 -21.11 -13.82
CA PHE A 157 -13.61 -21.90 -14.88
C PHE A 157 -14.55 -22.23 -16.02
N ALA A 158 -15.79 -22.66 -15.71
CA ALA A 158 -16.78 -22.99 -16.73
C ALA A 158 -17.11 -21.78 -17.62
N ARG A 159 -17.19 -20.59 -17.01
CA ARG A 159 -17.41 -19.32 -17.73
C ARG A 159 -16.20 -18.84 -18.51
N ALA A 160 -14.99 -19.05 -18.02
CA ALA A 160 -13.76 -18.65 -18.70
C ALA A 160 -13.40 -19.54 -19.92
N ARG A 161 -14.06 -20.69 -20.06
CA ARG A 161 -13.86 -21.64 -21.18
C ARG A 161 -14.91 -21.50 -22.29
N GLN A 162 -15.91 -20.64 -22.11
CA GLN A 162 -16.85 -20.19 -23.14
C GLN A 162 -16.29 -18.97 -23.85
#